data_AF-A0A9W9YVV4-F1
#
_entry.id   AF-A0A9W9YVV4-F1
#
_cell.length_a   1.000
_cell.length_b   1.000
_cell.length_c   1.000
_cell.angle_alpha   90.00
_cell.angle_beta   90.00
_cell.angle_gamma   90.00
#
_symmetry.space_group_name_H-M   'P 1'
#
loop_
_entity.id
_entity.type
_entity.pdbx_description
1 polymer ?
#
loop_
_entity_poly.entity_id
_entity_poly.type
_entity_poly.pdbx_seq_one_letter_code
_entity_poly.pdbx_strand_id
1 'polypeptide(L)'
;MRNTSNGKNPRDGAGALSIMFFWWMNDLLKLGNKRPLTDQDLFPLLEGHKSEELIEKAEKCWLEESKGSQSKNRKPRLWKAVARIIPWKSSLAMLTLQTLRPLSYAFLPVFVWLLLKTLNYGPNLDMKFAFIYVVLLGITSLVRVVSAQHYNYLAEQWGLKLKVAIIGLVYKKVHVY
;
A
#
# COMPACT_ATOMS: atom_id res chain seq x y z
N MET A 1 25.09 -13.69 15.75
CA MET A 1 24.83 -12.74 14.64
C MET A 1 24.15 -13.52 13.53
N ARG A 2 22.91 -13.19 13.14
CA ARG A 2 22.22 -13.89 12.02
C ARG A 2 22.59 -13.19 10.71
N ASN A 3 23.30 -13.90 9.84
CA ASN A 3 23.47 -13.50 8.43
C ASN A 3 22.10 -13.47 7.75
N THR A 4 21.63 -12.29 7.36
CA THR A 4 20.38 -12.11 6.61
C THR A 4 20.54 -12.37 5.10
N SER A 5 21.74 -12.68 4.63
CA SER A 5 22.07 -12.76 3.19
C SER A 5 21.66 -14.05 2.47
N ASN A 6 21.05 -15.03 3.15
CA ASN A 6 20.55 -16.26 2.51
C ASN A 6 19.10 -16.63 2.93
N GLY A 7 18.39 -15.68 3.52
CA GLY A 7 17.05 -15.87 4.07
C GLY A 7 15.97 -15.24 3.19
N LYS A 8 14.86 -15.96 2.99
CA LYS A 8 13.62 -15.44 2.38
C LYS A 8 13.25 -14.07 2.96
N ASN A 9 12.56 -13.25 2.17
CA ASN A 9 12.13 -11.94 2.64
C ASN A 9 11.26 -12.10 3.91
N PRO A 10 11.58 -11.45 5.04
CA PRO A 10 10.85 -11.62 6.29
C PRO A 10 9.38 -11.20 6.19
N ARG A 11 9.02 -10.43 5.17
CA ARG A 11 7.64 -10.09 4.85
C ARG A 11 6.80 -11.30 4.43
N ASP A 12 7.38 -12.29 3.77
CA ASP A 12 6.64 -13.46 3.25
C ASP A 12 6.17 -14.39 4.38
N GLY A 13 6.88 -14.40 5.51
CA GLY A 13 6.53 -15.16 6.72
C GLY A 13 5.94 -14.32 7.84
N ALA A 14 5.70 -13.02 7.62
CA ALA A 14 5.24 -12.12 8.67
C ALA A 14 3.76 -12.31 8.97
N GLY A 15 3.41 -12.38 10.26
CA GLY A 15 2.01 -12.34 10.71
C GLY A 15 1.35 -10.99 10.40
N ALA A 16 0.01 -10.96 10.38
CA ALA A 16 -0.77 -9.78 10.00
C ALA A 16 -0.39 -8.51 10.80
N LEU A 17 -0.17 -8.64 12.11
CA LEU A 17 0.27 -7.51 12.97
C LEU A 17 1.68 -7.02 12.61
N SER A 18 2.59 -7.93 12.25
CA SER A 18 3.93 -7.56 11.84
C SER A 18 3.94 -6.79 10.52
N ILE A 19 3.06 -7.17 9.58
CA ILE A 19 2.86 -6.43 8.34
C ILE A 19 2.23 -5.06 8.63
N MET A 20 1.20 -5.01 9.47
CA MET A 20 0.46 -3.79 9.80
C MET A 20 1.33 -2.72 10.47
N PHE A 21 2.20 -3.13 11.39
CA PHE A 21 3.10 -2.23 12.11
C PHE A 21 4.51 -2.17 11.51
N PHE A 22 4.73 -2.75 10.33
CA PHE A 22 6.04 -2.85 9.68
C PHE A 22 7.14 -3.45 10.57
N TRP A 23 6.77 -4.28 11.56
CA TRP A 23 7.73 -4.86 12.50
C TRP A 23 8.74 -5.80 11.84
N TRP A 24 8.41 -6.38 10.69
CA TRP A 24 9.33 -7.18 9.89
C TRP A 24 10.60 -6.41 9.47
N MET A 25 10.55 -5.07 9.46
CA MET A 25 11.68 -4.21 9.10
C MET A 25 12.57 -3.84 10.31
N ASN A 26 12.12 -4.09 11.54
CA ASN A 26 12.79 -3.64 12.77
C ASN A 26 14.24 -4.14 12.87
N ASP A 27 14.51 -5.37 12.46
CA ASP A 27 15.85 -5.95 12.53
C ASP A 27 16.83 -5.25 11.57
N LEU A 28 16.36 -4.88 10.37
CA LEU A 28 17.15 -4.11 9.41
C LEU A 28 17.41 -2.69 9.91
N LEU A 29 16.40 -2.03 10.49
CA LEU A 29 16.55 -0.69 11.07
C LEU A 29 17.54 -0.68 12.25
N LYS A 30 17.48 -1.70 13.11
CA LYS A 30 18.44 -1.88 14.21
C LYS A 30 19.87 -2.11 13.69
N LEU A 31 20.03 -2.84 12.60
CA LEU A 31 21.33 -3.04 11.96
C LEU A 31 21.87 -1.73 11.39
N GLY A 32 21.04 -0.98 10.67
CA GLY A 32 21.38 0.33 10.10
C GLY A 32 21.72 1.38 11.16
N ASN A 33 21.13 1.29 12.36
CA ASN A 33 21.48 2.16 13.48
C ASN A 33 22.86 1.83 14.08
N LYS A 34 23.34 0.60 13.93
CA LYS A 34 24.64 0.17 14.47
C LYS A 34 25.79 0.39 13.49
N ARG A 35 25.53 0.22 12.19
CA ARG A 35 26.51 0.44 11.13
C ARG A 35 25.81 0.81 9.82
N PRO A 36 26.50 1.51 8.90
CA PRO A 36 26.01 1.69 7.53
C PRO A 36 25.63 0.36 6.87
N LEU A 37 24.46 0.35 6.23
CA LEU A 37 23.95 -0.82 5.51
C LEU A 37 24.72 -1.01 4.20
N THR A 38 25.01 -2.26 3.86
CA THR A 38 25.60 -2.66 2.57
C THR A 38 24.56 -3.46 1.78
N ASP A 39 24.73 -3.61 0.46
CA ASP A 39 23.80 -4.33 -0.41
C ASP A 39 23.51 -5.77 0.04
N GLN A 40 24.50 -6.43 0.67
CA GLN A 40 24.37 -7.79 1.20
C GLN A 40 23.46 -7.89 2.43
N ASP A 41 23.20 -6.78 3.12
CA ASP A 41 22.34 -6.72 4.31
C ASP A 41 20.86 -6.57 3.95
N LEU A 42 20.57 -6.14 2.73
CA LEU A 42 19.21 -5.89 2.24
C LEU A 42 18.48 -7.20 1.96
N PHE A 43 17.17 -7.19 2.21
CA PHE A 43 16.33 -8.35 1.92
C PHE A 43 16.23 -8.57 0.41
N PRO A 44 16.17 -9.83 -0.04
CA PRO A 44 15.86 -10.12 -1.43
C PRO A 44 14.49 -9.55 -1.80
N LEU A 45 14.35 -9.13 -3.06
CA LEU A 45 13.07 -8.66 -3.59
C LEU A 45 12.01 -9.76 -3.46
N LEU A 46 10.79 -9.39 -3.06
CA LEU A 46 9.64 -10.27 -3.17
C LEU A 46 9.48 -10.68 -4.64
N GLU A 47 9.04 -11.92 -4.89
CA GLU A 47 8.91 -12.46 -6.24
C GLU A 47 8.12 -11.50 -7.16
N GLY A 48 6.94 -11.06 -6.74
CA GLY A 48 6.12 -10.09 -7.48
C GLY A 48 6.64 -8.64 -7.52
N HIS A 49 7.91 -8.40 -7.18
CA HIS A 49 8.63 -7.13 -7.34
C HIS A 49 9.88 -7.29 -8.22
N LYS A 50 10.20 -8.50 -8.69
CA LYS A 50 11.28 -8.75 -9.64
C LYS A 50 10.95 -8.07 -10.97
N SER A 51 11.94 -7.42 -11.57
CA SER A 51 11.78 -6.69 -12.83
C SER A 51 11.34 -7.62 -13.97
N GLU A 52 11.93 -8.81 -14.06
CA GLU A 52 11.61 -9.80 -15.10
C GLU A 52 10.11 -10.13 -15.13
N GLU A 53 9.52 -10.47 -13.98
CA GLU A 53 8.09 -10.79 -13.86
C GLU A 53 7.20 -9.58 -14.23
N LEU A 54 7.57 -8.38 -13.76
CA LEU A 54 6.82 -7.16 -14.06
C LEU A 54 6.87 -6.81 -15.55
N ILE A 55 8.02 -7.00 -16.19
CA ILE A 55 8.23 -6.71 -17.62
C ILE A 55 7.48 -7.72 -18.48
N GLU A 56 7.58 -9.02 -18.16
CA GLU A 56 6.84 -10.07 -18.86
C GLU A 56 5.33 -9.83 -18.78
N LYS A 57 4.83 -9.48 -17.59
CA LYS A 57 3.42 -9.15 -17.40
C LYS A 57 3.01 -7.91 -18.21
N ALA A 58 3.84 -6.87 -18.24
CA ALA A 58 3.58 -5.66 -19.01
C ALA A 58 3.53 -5.93 -20.52
N GLU A 59 4.45 -6.76 -21.01
CA GLU A 59 4.53 -7.20 -22.40
C GLU A 59 3.28 -7.99 -22.80
N LYS A 60 2.86 -8.94 -21.98
CA LYS A 60 1.61 -9.69 -22.19
C LYS A 60 0.40 -8.77 -22.26
N CYS A 61 0.24 -7.85 -21.31
CA CYS A 61 -0.86 -6.89 -21.31
C CYS A 61 -0.84 -5.97 -22.54
N TRP A 62 0.35 -5.56 -22.99
CA TRP A 62 0.51 -4.75 -24.20
C TRP A 62 0.14 -5.52 -25.47
N LEU A 63 0.58 -6.77 -25.60
CA LEU A 63 0.24 -7.64 -26.73
C LEU A 63 -1.28 -7.90 -26.81
N GLU A 64 -1.93 -8.16 -25.69
CA GLU A 64 -3.39 -8.32 -25.62
C GLU A 64 -4.13 -7.05 -26.07
N GLU A 65 -3.71 -5.88 -25.59
CA GLU A 65 -4.30 -4.60 -26.02
C GLU A 65 -4.04 -4.30 -27.50
N SER A 66 -2.86 -4.63 -28.01
CA SER A 66 -2.51 -4.48 -29.42
C SER A 66 -3.36 -5.36 -30.32
N LYS A 67 -3.46 -6.66 -30.01
CA LYS A 67 -4.31 -7.62 -30.76
C LYS A 67 -5.79 -7.22 -30.70
N GLY A 68 -6.29 -6.85 -29.53
CA GLY A 68 -7.68 -6.44 -29.35
C GLY A 68 -8.03 -5.10 -30.01
N SER A 69 -7.04 -4.22 -30.20
CA SER A 69 -7.23 -2.95 -30.91
C SER A 69 -7.18 -3.15 -32.43
N GLN A 70 -6.29 -4.02 -32.92
CA GLN A 70 -6.23 -4.40 -34.33
C GLN A 70 -7.55 -5.03 -34.81
N SER A 71 -8.11 -5.98 -34.05
CA SER A 71 -9.40 -6.59 -34.41
C SER A 71 -10.57 -5.61 -34.43
N LYS A 72 -10.47 -4.49 -33.71
CA LYS A 72 -11.49 -3.43 -33.64
C LYS A 72 -11.18 -2.23 -34.53
N ASN A 73 -10.13 -2.31 -35.36
CA ASN A 73 -9.62 -1.23 -36.20
C ASN A 73 -9.39 0.09 -35.42
N ARG A 74 -8.82 -0.02 -34.22
CA ARG A 74 -8.53 1.11 -33.30
C ARG A 74 -7.05 1.17 -32.97
N LYS A 75 -6.56 2.36 -32.61
CA LYS A 75 -5.19 2.54 -32.12
C LYS A 75 -5.04 1.98 -30.69
N PRO A 76 -4.04 1.14 -30.40
CA PRO A 76 -3.79 0.64 -29.04
C PRO A 76 -3.41 1.78 -28.10
N ARG A 77 -3.85 1.69 -26.84
CA ARG A 77 -3.61 2.72 -25.82
C ARG A 77 -2.80 2.15 -24.67
N LEU A 78 -1.60 2.70 -24.44
CA LEU A 78 -0.69 2.23 -23.40
C LEU A 78 -1.31 2.24 -22.00
N TRP A 79 -2.05 3.29 -21.65
CA TRP A 79 -2.67 3.39 -20.33
C TRP A 79 -3.64 2.24 -20.02
N LYS A 80 -4.30 1.65 -21.03
CA LYS A 80 -5.20 0.50 -20.84
C LYS A 80 -4.42 -0.77 -20.53
N ALA A 81 -3.30 -0.98 -21.21
CA ALA A 81 -2.39 -2.08 -20.91
C ALA A 81 -1.81 -1.93 -19.50
N VAL A 82 -1.35 -0.73 -19.15
CA VAL A 82 -0.82 -0.41 -17.81
C VAL A 82 -1.88 -0.63 -16.72
N ALA A 83 -3.12 -0.20 -16.93
CA ALA A 83 -4.21 -0.42 -15.97
C ALA A 83 -4.50 -1.92 -15.75
N ARG A 84 -4.31 -2.76 -16.78
CA ARG A 84 -4.51 -4.22 -16.71
C ARG A 84 -3.39 -4.94 -15.92
N ILE A 85 -2.23 -4.32 -15.74
CA ILE A 85 -1.14 -4.88 -14.93
C ILE A 85 -1.55 -4.99 -13.44
N ILE A 86 -2.38 -4.06 -12.96
CA ILE A 86 -2.83 -4.01 -11.57
C ILE A 86 -3.91 -5.08 -11.35
N PRO A 87 -3.70 -6.07 -10.46
CA PRO A 87 -4.66 -7.11 -10.18
C PRO A 87 -5.86 -6.54 -9.42
N TRP A 88 -7.06 -7.04 -9.75
CA TRP A 88 -8.32 -6.60 -9.14
C TRP A 88 -8.30 -6.63 -7.60
N LYS A 89 -7.70 -7.67 -7.01
CA LYS A 89 -7.55 -7.80 -5.55
C LYS A 89 -6.82 -6.60 -4.94
N SER A 90 -5.78 -6.09 -5.59
CA SER A 90 -5.04 -4.94 -5.08
C SER A 90 -5.78 -3.63 -5.30
N SER A 91 -6.47 -3.47 -6.42
CA SER A 91 -7.34 -2.31 -6.66
C SER A 91 -8.46 -2.25 -5.62
N LEU A 92 -9.07 -3.39 -5.29
CA LEU A 92 -10.10 -3.47 -4.26
C LEU A 92 -9.55 -3.07 -2.88
N ALA A 93 -8.35 -3.55 -2.51
CA ALA A 93 -7.71 -3.16 -1.26
C ALA A 93 -7.37 -1.66 -1.19
N MET A 94 -6.92 -1.05 -2.30
CA MET A 94 -6.69 0.40 -2.35
C MET A 94 -8.00 1.18 -2.21
N LEU A 95 -9.07 0.73 -2.89
CA LEU A 95 -10.39 1.35 -2.80
C LEU A 95 -10.97 1.27 -1.38
N THR A 96 -10.87 0.12 -0.71
CA THR A 96 -11.38 -0.01 0.67
C THR A 96 -10.64 0.89 1.65
N LEU A 97 -9.31 1.00 1.53
CA LEU A 97 -8.53 1.92 2.36
C LEU A 97 -8.83 3.39 2.04
N GLN A 98 -9.11 3.69 0.77
CA GLN A 98 -9.45 5.04 0.33
C GLN A 98 -10.83 5.48 0.81
N THR A 99 -11.83 4.58 0.86
CA THR A 99 -13.18 4.90 1.36
C THR A 99 -13.26 4.99 2.89
N LEU A 100 -12.42 4.23 3.60
CA LEU A 100 -12.33 4.30 5.06
C LEU A 100 -11.83 5.66 5.55
N ARG A 101 -11.02 6.36 4.74
CA ARG A 101 -10.46 7.68 5.06
C ARG A 101 -11.53 8.79 5.19
N PRO A 102 -12.36 9.11 4.18
CA PRO A 102 -13.40 10.14 4.29
C PRO A 102 -14.45 9.78 5.34
N LEU A 103 -14.72 8.48 5.53
CA LEU A 103 -15.60 8.00 6.58
C LEU A 103 -15.07 8.40 7.98
N SER A 104 -13.76 8.20 8.20
CA SER A 104 -13.11 8.63 9.45
C SER A 104 -13.14 10.16 9.62
N TYR A 105 -13.01 10.92 8.53
CA TYR A 105 -13.14 12.39 8.56
C TYR A 105 -14.56 12.85 8.90
N ALA A 106 -15.59 12.12 8.50
CA ALA A 106 -16.98 12.44 8.82
C ALA A 106 -17.32 12.11 10.28
N PHE A 107 -16.80 11.01 10.83
CA PHE A 107 -17.10 10.59 12.21
C PHE A 107 -16.38 11.41 13.28
N LEU A 108 -15.17 11.91 12.99
CA LEU A 108 -14.39 12.68 13.96
C LEU A 108 -15.13 13.92 14.50
N PRO A 109 -15.71 14.82 13.68
CA PRO A 109 -16.47 15.96 14.18
C PRO A 109 -17.76 15.53 14.90
N VAL A 110 -18.38 14.42 14.51
CA VAL A 110 -19.58 13.89 15.19
C VAL A 110 -19.25 13.47 16.62
N PHE A 111 -18.15 12.75 16.83
CA PHE A 111 -17.73 12.33 18.17
C PHE A 111 -17.25 13.50 19.03
N VAL A 112 -16.56 14.49 18.45
CA VAL A 112 -16.21 15.72 19.17
C VAL A 112 -17.47 16.47 19.57
N TRP A 113 -18.45 16.60 18.67
CA TRP A 113 -19.72 17.25 18.96
C TRP A 113 -20.51 16.53 20.07
N LEU A 114 -20.57 15.19 20.04
CA LEU A 114 -21.22 14.40 21.10
C LEU A 114 -20.53 14.60 22.45
N LEU A 115 -19.19 14.60 22.48
CA LEU A 115 -18.42 14.87 23.69
C LEU A 115 -18.72 16.27 24.24
N LEU A 116 -18.67 17.30 23.39
CA LEU A 116 -18.99 18.67 23.79
C LEU A 116 -20.42 18.80 24.30
N LYS A 117 -21.38 18.12 23.66
CA LYS A 117 -22.78 18.08 24.11
C LYS A 117 -22.90 17.49 25.51
N THR A 118 -22.19 16.39 25.80
CA THR A 118 -22.20 15.81 27.15
C THR A 118 -21.54 16.68 28.21
N LEU A 119 -20.48 17.41 27.85
CA LEU A 119 -19.79 18.30 28.79
C LEU A 119 -20.60 19.56 29.10
N ASN A 120 -21.41 20.05 28.15
CA ASN A 120 -22.19 21.28 28.31
C ASN A 120 -23.50 21.07 29.10
N TYR A 121 -24.04 19.84 29.15
CA TYR A 121 -25.19 19.49 29.99
C TYR A 121 -24.74 19.13 31.42
N GLY A 122 -24.50 20.13 32.28
CA GLY A 122 -24.42 19.91 33.74
C GLY A 122 -25.80 19.57 34.33
N PRO A 123 -25.99 19.26 35.63
CA PRO A 123 -25.14 18.61 36.63
C PRO A 123 -25.26 17.06 36.64
N ASN A 124 -25.99 16.48 35.67
CA ASN A 124 -26.11 15.02 35.47
C ASN A 124 -25.07 14.52 34.46
N LEU A 125 -23.79 14.89 34.70
CA LEU A 125 -22.69 14.49 33.83
C LEU A 125 -22.47 12.98 33.96
N ASP A 126 -22.93 12.24 32.96
CA ASP A 126 -22.62 10.82 32.89
C ASP A 126 -21.21 10.62 32.35
N MET A 127 -20.24 10.61 33.28
CA MET A 127 -18.82 10.42 32.98
C MET A 127 -18.55 9.18 32.13
N LYS A 128 -19.38 8.13 32.23
CA LYS A 128 -19.19 6.91 31.42
C LYS A 128 -19.30 7.21 29.93
N PHE A 129 -20.30 8.01 29.53
CA PHE A 129 -20.46 8.39 28.12
C PHE A 129 -19.33 9.30 27.63
N ALA A 130 -18.86 10.24 28.47
CA ALA A 130 -17.72 11.08 28.12
C ALA A 130 -16.45 10.26 27.85
N PHE A 131 -16.13 9.29 28.72
CA PHE A 131 -15.00 8.37 28.51
C PHE A 131 -15.17 7.54 27.23
N ILE A 132 -16.38 7.02 26.95
CA ILE A 132 -16.66 6.27 25.72
C ILE A 132 -16.38 7.14 24.49
N TYR A 133 -16.84 8.39 24.45
CA TYR A 133 -16.60 9.28 23.31
C TYR A 133 -15.12 9.63 23.12
N VAL A 134 -14.37 9.84 24.20
CA VAL A 134 -12.91 10.06 24.12
C VAL A 134 -12.20 8.83 23.56
N VAL A 135 -12.56 7.62 24.00
CA VAL A 135 -12.00 6.38 23.45
C VAL A 135 -12.34 6.22 21.97
N LEU A 136 -13.58 6.48 21.56
CA LEU A 136 -14.01 6.44 20.15
C LEU A 136 -13.27 7.44 19.26
N LEU A 137 -13.00 8.65 19.78
CA LEU A 137 -12.16 9.65 19.12
C LEU A 137 -10.74 9.12 18.89
N GLY A 138 -10.15 8.52 19.94
CA GLY A 138 -8.84 7.90 19.86
C GLY A 138 -8.79 6.81 18.78
N ILE A 139 -9.74 5.88 18.80
CA ILE A 139 -9.85 4.78 17.82
C ILE A 139 -10.00 5.33 16.40
N THR A 140 -10.90 6.30 16.19
CA THR A 140 -11.16 6.88 14.86
C THR A 140 -9.93 7.61 14.32
N SER A 141 -9.19 8.31 15.18
CA SER A 141 -7.92 8.95 14.82
C SER A 141 -6.85 7.92 14.43
N LEU A 142 -6.71 6.84 15.19
CA LEU A 142 -5.77 5.76 14.89
C LEU A 142 -6.10 5.07 13.57
N VAL A 143 -7.36 4.72 13.35
CA VAL A 143 -7.83 4.11 12.09
C VAL A 143 -7.48 5.02 10.92
N ARG A 144 -7.75 6.33 11.03
CA ARG A 144 -7.43 7.30 9.98
C ARG A 144 -5.93 7.29 9.63
N VAL A 145 -5.05 7.35 10.62
CA VAL A 145 -3.59 7.38 10.39
C VAL A 145 -3.11 6.07 9.79
N VAL A 146 -3.54 4.93 10.35
CA VAL A 146 -3.16 3.60 9.86
C VAL A 146 -3.63 3.39 8.42
N SER A 147 -4.90 3.66 8.13
CA SER A 147 -5.43 3.55 6.76
C SER A 147 -4.71 4.47 5.79
N ALA A 148 -4.37 5.69 6.23
CA ALA A 148 -3.66 6.62 5.37
C ALA A 148 -2.24 6.13 5.02
N GLN A 149 -1.51 5.64 6.01
CA GLN A 149 -0.16 5.10 5.83
C GLN A 149 -0.16 3.86 4.93
N HIS A 150 -1.09 2.94 5.15
CA HIS A 150 -1.20 1.72 4.35
C HIS A 150 -1.59 2.02 2.91
N TYR A 151 -2.48 2.99 2.69
CA TYR A 151 -2.83 3.45 1.34
C TYR A 151 -1.61 4.05 0.62
N ASN A 152 -0.88 4.97 1.27
CA ASN A 152 0.29 5.60 0.67
C ASN A 152 1.35 4.56 0.33
N TYR A 153 1.63 3.64 1.25
CA TYR A 153 2.57 2.54 1.03
C TYR A 153 2.17 1.67 -0.17
N LEU A 154 0.91 1.24 -0.27
CA LEU A 154 0.44 0.45 -1.43
C LEU A 154 0.51 1.25 -2.73
N ALA A 155 0.15 2.53 -2.70
CA ALA A 155 0.20 3.41 -3.87
C ALA A 155 1.64 3.58 -4.37
N GLU A 156 2.60 3.79 -3.48
CA GLU A 156 4.03 3.90 -3.81
C GLU A 156 4.57 2.58 -4.39
N GLN A 157 4.24 1.44 -3.78
CA GLN A 157 4.64 0.12 -4.28
C GLN A 157 4.13 -0.12 -5.71
N TRP A 158 2.86 0.22 -5.99
CA TRP A 158 2.33 0.11 -7.35
C TRP A 158 2.92 1.13 -8.31
N GLY A 159 3.16 2.36 -7.87
CA GLY A 159 3.85 3.38 -8.66
C GLY A 159 5.23 2.89 -9.11
N LEU A 160 6.00 2.29 -8.19
CA LEU A 160 7.31 1.71 -8.50
C LEU A 160 7.20 0.53 -9.48
N LYS A 161 6.28 -0.40 -9.24
CA LYS A 161 6.07 -1.55 -10.14
C LYS A 161 5.71 -1.13 -11.55
N LEU A 162 4.80 -0.17 -11.68
CA LEU A 162 4.40 0.38 -12.99
C LEU A 162 5.55 1.10 -13.67
N LYS A 163 6.36 1.86 -12.92
CA LYS A 163 7.56 2.52 -13.44
C LYS A 163 8.55 1.49 -14.02
N VAL A 164 8.88 0.44 -13.26
CA VAL A 164 9.79 -0.63 -13.70
C VAL A 164 9.23 -1.35 -14.94
N ALA A 165 7.93 -1.70 -14.92
CA ALA A 165 7.24 -2.32 -16.04
C ALA A 165 7.32 -1.49 -17.34
N ILE A 166 7.03 -0.18 -17.26
CA ILE A 166 7.07 0.71 -18.42
C ILE A 166 8.50 0.88 -18.95
N ILE A 167 9.48 1.10 -18.06
CA ILE A 167 10.88 1.23 -18.47
C ILE A 167 11.36 -0.03 -19.18
N GLY A 168 11.09 -1.21 -18.63
CA GLY A 168 11.50 -2.46 -19.26
C GLY A 168 10.76 -2.76 -20.56
N LEU A 169 9.48 -2.35 -20.68
CA LEU A 169 8.74 -2.43 -21.94
C LEU A 169 9.37 -1.55 -23.03
N VAL A 170 9.74 -0.30 -22.70
CA VAL A 170 10.44 0.61 -23.61
C VAL A 170 11.81 0.05 -23.98
N TYR A 171 12.58 -0.43 -23.00
CA TYR A 171 13.90 -1.00 -23.25
C TYR A 171 13.85 -2.18 -24.22
N LYS A 172 12.95 -3.15 -24.00
CA LYS A 172 12.73 -4.26 -24.92
C LYS A 172 12.29 -3.78 -26.30
N LYS A 173 11.44 -2.75 -26.37
CA LYS A 173 10.98 -2.22 -27.66
C LYS A 173 12.10 -1.56 -28.45
N VAL A 174 12.98 -0.81 -27.78
CA VAL A 174 14.12 -0.12 -28.41
C VAL A 174 15.20 -1.11 -28.82
N HIS A 175 15.45 -2.17 -28.03
CA HIS A 175 16.50 -3.14 -28.34
C HIS A 175 16.11 -4.15 -29.45
N VAL A 176 14.83 -4.25 -29.79
CA VAL A 176 14.31 -5.10 -30.88
C VAL A 176 14.32 -4.37 -32.24
N TYR A 177 14.68 -3.08 -32.28
CA TYR A 177 14.96 -2.32 -33.50
C TYR A 177 16.44 -1.95 -33.58
#